data_AF-A0A521YAP7-F1
#
_entry.id   AF-A0A521YAP7-F1
#
_cell.length_a   1.000
_cell.length_b   1.000
_cell.length_c   1.000
_cell.angle_alpha   90.00
_cell.angle_beta   90.00
_cell.angle_gamma   90.00
#
_symmetry.space_group_name_H-M   'P 1'
#
loop_
_entity.id
_entity.type
_entity.pdbx_description
1 polymer ?
#
loop_
_entity_poly.entity_id
_entity_poly.type
_entity_poly.pdbx_seq_one_letter_code
_entity_poly.pdbx_strand_id
1 'polypeptide(L)'
;IVPSLPGFGFSDTPRAPGLHPGRIAERLHSLMRELGYERYGVQGGDWGAIIGTALARQHPEAVIGLHLNFVTGAPPPPEGAPVSEAERTYRARREQFEAEETGYSRIQRTRPQTLGYALNDSPVGLLAWILEKFWAWADHGDDLWDRLDRDRVLTNVTLYWLTGHILSASRIYYERAHTVEPMASRIPDSVPLGFARFPAEPWAASREVVERMGRLVHYSEQPRGGHFAAFEEPELFARDVATFFAGLRA
;
A
#
# COMPACT_ATOMS: atom_id res chain seq x y z
N ILE A 1 15.17 -6.20 1.25
CA ILE A 1 14.91 -5.75 2.64
C ILE A 1 13.40 -5.63 2.80
N VAL A 2 12.81 -6.26 3.83
CA VAL A 2 11.36 -6.25 4.07
C VAL A 2 11.12 -5.76 5.52
N PRO A 3 11.07 -4.43 5.74
CA PRO A 3 10.97 -3.89 7.09
C PRO A 3 9.52 -3.93 7.60
N SER A 4 9.34 -4.18 8.90
CA SER A 4 8.08 -3.84 9.57
C SER A 4 8.00 -2.32 9.70
N LEU A 5 6.88 -1.71 9.29
CA LEU A 5 6.67 -0.27 9.48
C LEU A 5 6.70 0.08 10.97
N PRO A 6 7.13 1.29 11.37
CA PRO A 6 7.10 1.68 12.77
C PRO A 6 5.69 1.55 13.37
N GLY A 7 5.56 0.84 14.49
CA GLY A 7 4.27 0.53 15.12
C GLY A 7 3.51 -0.63 14.48
N PHE A 8 4.14 -1.38 13.57
CA PHE A 8 3.60 -2.60 12.96
C PHE A 8 4.53 -3.78 13.23
N GLY A 9 3.98 -5.00 13.21
CA GLY A 9 4.76 -6.24 13.27
C GLY A 9 5.71 -6.24 14.47
N PHE A 10 7.01 -6.41 14.20
CA PHE A 10 8.04 -6.43 15.25
C PHE A 10 8.74 -5.08 15.48
N SER A 11 8.34 -4.02 14.78
CA SER A 11 8.93 -2.69 14.96
C SER A 11 8.30 -1.96 16.14
N ASP A 12 9.14 -1.24 16.89
CA ASP A 12 8.71 -0.47 18.07
C ASP A 12 7.54 0.47 17.80
N THR A 13 6.68 0.62 18.82
CA THR A 13 5.62 1.63 18.84
C THR A 13 6.21 3.05 18.88
N PRO A 14 5.82 3.95 17.95
CA PRO A 14 6.24 5.35 17.99
C PRO A 14 5.82 6.03 19.30
N ARG A 15 6.80 6.67 19.97
CA ARG A 15 6.61 7.32 21.27
C ARG A 15 6.21 8.80 21.19
N ALA A 16 6.29 9.40 20.00
CA ALA A 16 5.93 10.79 19.74
C ALA A 16 5.13 10.90 18.44
N PRO A 17 4.27 11.92 18.30
CA PRO A 17 3.56 12.22 17.06
C PRO A 17 4.51 12.62 15.91
N GLY A 18 3.97 12.72 14.71
CA GLY A 18 4.66 13.22 13.52
C GLY A 18 5.20 12.13 12.60
N LEU A 19 4.87 10.85 12.85
CA LEU A 19 5.32 9.73 12.04
C LEU A 19 4.36 9.42 10.89
N HIS A 20 4.15 10.42 10.03
CA HIS A 20 3.39 10.28 8.79
C HIS A 20 4.23 9.60 7.69
N PRO A 21 3.63 9.19 6.55
CA PRO A 21 4.32 8.38 5.53
C PRO A 21 5.64 8.96 5.00
N GLY A 22 5.72 10.27 4.79
CA GLY A 22 6.96 10.95 4.37
C GLY A 22 8.11 10.82 5.36
N ARG A 23 7.83 10.83 6.68
CA ARG A 23 8.87 10.60 7.71
C ARG A 23 9.23 9.14 7.85
N ILE A 24 8.30 8.23 7.56
CA ILE A 24 8.61 6.80 7.47
C ILE A 24 9.55 6.55 6.27
N ALA A 25 9.30 7.20 5.12
CA ALA A 25 10.18 7.13 3.96
C ALA A 25 11.63 7.56 4.28
N GLU A 26 11.82 8.68 4.98
CA GLU A 26 13.15 9.10 5.46
C GLU A 26 13.85 8.04 6.34
N ARG A 27 13.09 7.38 7.24
CA ARG A 27 13.63 6.30 8.07
C ARG A 27 14.02 5.08 7.25
N LEU A 28 13.21 4.71 6.26
CA LEU A 28 13.53 3.60 5.37
C LEU A 28 14.73 3.91 4.47
N HIS A 29 14.87 5.15 3.98
CA HIS A 29 16.08 5.57 3.27
C HIS A 29 17.32 5.47 4.17
N SER A 30 17.23 5.97 5.40
CA SER A 30 18.31 5.88 6.39
C SER A 30 18.71 4.42 6.66
N LEU A 31 17.72 3.51 6.82
CA LEU A 31 17.96 2.08 6.96
C LEU A 31 18.74 1.51 5.76
N MET A 32 18.37 1.86 4.54
CA MET A 32 19.09 1.39 3.35
C MET A 32 20.54 1.88 3.33
N ARG A 33 20.79 3.14 3.73
CA ARG A 33 22.14 3.71 3.84
C ARG A 33 22.96 3.02 4.93
N GLU A 34 22.38 2.76 6.10
CA GLU A 34 23.04 2.04 7.20
C GLU A 34 23.42 0.60 6.82
N LEU A 35 22.60 -0.05 5.97
CA LEU A 35 22.90 -1.37 5.40
C LEU A 35 23.90 -1.33 4.23
N GLY A 36 24.39 -0.15 3.85
CA GLY A 36 25.40 0.04 2.79
C GLY A 36 24.84 0.10 1.37
N TYR A 37 23.52 0.23 1.19
CA TYR A 37 22.91 0.38 -0.13
C TYR A 37 22.84 1.86 -0.54
N GLU A 38 23.62 2.23 -1.56
CA GLU A 38 23.60 3.58 -2.13
C GLU A 38 22.51 3.76 -3.18
N ARG A 39 22.20 2.69 -3.90
CA ARG A 39 21.18 2.63 -4.93
C ARG A 39 20.33 1.38 -4.74
N TYR A 40 19.01 1.53 -4.76
CA TYR A 40 18.09 0.41 -4.49
C TYR A 40 16.76 0.59 -5.20
N GLY A 41 16.09 -0.54 -5.46
CA GLY A 41 14.71 -0.58 -5.94
C GLY A 41 13.72 -0.48 -4.78
N VAL A 42 12.54 0.07 -5.05
CA VAL A 42 11.45 0.19 -4.08
C VAL A 42 10.24 -0.55 -4.61
N GLN A 43 9.60 -1.35 -3.77
CA GLN A 43 8.35 -2.04 -4.07
C GLN A 43 7.32 -1.69 -3.00
N GLY A 44 6.07 -1.43 -3.38
CA GLY A 44 5.01 -1.17 -2.41
C GLY A 44 3.56 -1.37 -2.91
N GLY A 45 2.74 -1.99 -2.07
CA GLY A 45 1.28 -1.94 -2.11
C GLY A 45 0.73 -1.19 -0.88
N ASP A 46 -0.55 -0.81 -0.88
CA ASP A 46 -1.23 -0.12 0.24
C ASP A 46 -0.40 1.05 0.84
N TRP A 47 -0.16 1.07 2.16
CA TRP A 47 0.73 2.05 2.81
C TRP A 47 2.17 2.00 2.26
N GLY A 48 2.65 0.83 1.87
CA GLY A 48 3.94 0.69 1.19
C GLY A 48 4.00 1.44 -0.14
N ALA A 49 2.89 1.54 -0.88
CA ALA A 49 2.83 2.36 -2.10
C ALA A 49 2.91 3.85 -1.79
N ILE A 50 2.23 4.31 -0.72
CA ILE A 50 2.30 5.71 -0.25
C ILE A 50 3.74 6.06 0.15
N ILE A 51 4.33 5.21 1.01
CA ILE A 51 5.67 5.42 1.56
C ILE A 51 6.71 5.29 0.47
N GLY A 52 6.60 4.31 -0.42
CA GLY A 52 7.50 4.12 -1.56
C GLY A 52 7.46 5.28 -2.55
N THR A 53 6.26 5.82 -2.81
CA THR A 53 6.10 7.04 -3.62
C THR A 53 6.76 8.24 -2.96
N ALA A 54 6.59 8.43 -1.65
CA ALA A 54 7.27 9.49 -0.91
C ALA A 54 8.80 9.33 -0.96
N LEU A 55 9.30 8.11 -0.77
CA LEU A 55 10.72 7.79 -0.81
C LEU A 55 11.34 8.07 -2.19
N ALA A 56 10.65 7.70 -3.28
CA ALA A 56 11.08 8.01 -4.64
C ALA A 56 11.09 9.51 -4.97
N ARG A 57 10.23 10.30 -4.30
CA ARG A 57 10.21 11.77 -4.45
C ARG A 57 11.29 12.46 -3.63
N GLN A 58 11.55 11.97 -2.43
CA GLN A 58 12.52 12.54 -1.49
C GLN A 58 13.96 12.21 -1.89
N HIS A 59 14.21 10.99 -2.40
CA HIS A 59 15.54 10.46 -2.70
C HIS A 59 15.64 9.86 -4.12
N PRO A 60 15.31 10.61 -5.18
CA PRO A 60 15.28 10.10 -6.56
C PRO A 60 16.66 9.65 -7.08
N GLU A 61 17.75 10.14 -6.49
CA GLU A 61 19.12 9.72 -6.80
C GLU A 61 19.47 8.33 -6.26
N ALA A 62 18.88 7.93 -5.13
CA ALA A 62 19.06 6.61 -4.54
C ALA A 62 18.11 5.56 -5.13
N VAL A 63 16.90 5.97 -5.54
CA VAL A 63 15.87 5.04 -6.04
C VAL A 63 16.05 4.74 -7.51
N ILE A 64 16.45 3.50 -7.84
CA ILE A 64 16.67 3.09 -9.23
C ILE A 64 15.39 2.76 -9.97
N GLY A 65 14.28 2.54 -9.25
CA GLY A 65 12.97 2.22 -9.79
C GLY A 65 11.96 2.00 -8.68
N LEU A 66 10.71 2.41 -8.93
CA LEU A 66 9.57 2.22 -8.04
C LEU A 66 8.57 1.26 -8.69
N HIS A 67 8.33 0.11 -8.05
CA HIS A 67 7.32 -0.86 -8.46
C HIS A 67 6.12 -0.81 -7.52
N LEU A 68 4.92 -0.57 -8.06
CA LEU A 68 3.70 -0.47 -7.28
C LEU A 68 2.68 -1.52 -7.71
N ASN A 69 1.84 -1.96 -6.78
CA ASN A 69 0.63 -2.75 -7.07
C ASN A 69 -0.64 -2.10 -6.50
N PHE A 70 -0.54 -0.82 -6.14
CA PHE A 70 -1.62 0.00 -5.60
C PHE A 70 -1.34 1.48 -5.95
N VAL A 71 -2.39 2.25 -6.23
CA VAL A 71 -2.28 3.71 -6.48
C VAL A 71 -3.12 4.44 -5.46
N THR A 72 -2.53 5.35 -4.68
CA THR A 72 -3.28 6.08 -3.64
C THR A 72 -4.00 7.32 -4.17
N GLY A 73 -3.71 7.66 -5.42
CA GLY A 73 -4.19 8.80 -6.18
C GLY A 73 -3.21 9.11 -7.30
N ALA A 74 -3.70 9.76 -8.35
CA ALA A 74 -2.89 10.28 -9.45
C ALA A 74 -3.27 11.75 -9.67
N PRO A 75 -2.40 12.56 -10.31
CA PRO A 75 -2.83 13.87 -10.79
C PRO A 75 -4.13 13.77 -11.62
N PRO A 76 -5.00 14.78 -11.58
CA PRO A 76 -6.19 14.79 -12.43
C PRO A 76 -5.78 14.74 -13.91
N PRO A 77 -6.65 14.25 -14.81
CA PRO A 77 -6.40 14.40 -16.24
C PRO A 77 -6.31 15.88 -16.63
N PRO A 78 -5.65 16.21 -17.76
CA PRO A 78 -5.64 17.56 -18.28
C PRO A 78 -7.06 18.12 -18.44
N GLU A 79 -7.21 19.43 -18.20
CA GLU A 79 -8.50 20.09 -18.35
C GLU A 79 -9.04 19.93 -19.79
N GLY A 80 -10.32 19.58 -19.91
CA GLY A 80 -10.97 19.33 -21.20
C GLY A 80 -10.62 17.99 -21.87
N ALA A 81 -9.76 17.16 -21.28
CA ALA A 81 -9.49 15.83 -21.81
C ALA A 81 -10.74 14.94 -21.72
N PRO A 82 -11.08 14.17 -22.78
CA PRO A 82 -12.18 13.23 -22.71
C PRO A 82 -11.89 12.16 -21.66
N VAL A 83 -12.88 11.85 -20.82
CA VAL A 83 -12.77 10.75 -19.86
C VAL A 83 -12.93 9.44 -20.64
N SER A 84 -11.92 8.57 -20.61
CA SER A 84 -11.99 7.25 -21.23
C SER A 84 -12.94 6.33 -20.45
N GLU A 85 -13.28 5.17 -21.01
CA GLU A 85 -14.06 4.17 -20.28
C GLU A 85 -13.30 3.59 -19.09
N ALA A 86 -12.00 3.34 -19.25
CA ALA A 86 -11.15 2.82 -18.18
C ALA A 86 -11.04 3.81 -17.00
N GLU A 87 -10.91 5.11 -17.28
CA GLU A 87 -10.93 6.16 -16.27
C GLU A 87 -12.30 6.26 -15.57
N ARG A 88 -13.41 6.12 -16.32
CA ARG A 88 -14.75 6.04 -15.72
C ARG A 88 -14.89 4.84 -14.79
N THR A 89 -14.44 3.65 -15.20
CA THR A 89 -14.48 2.44 -14.37
C THR A 89 -13.64 2.61 -13.11
N TYR A 90 -12.43 3.15 -13.21
CA TYR A 90 -11.57 3.46 -12.06
C TYR A 90 -12.27 4.41 -11.07
N ARG A 91 -12.86 5.51 -11.57
CA ARG A 91 -13.58 6.48 -10.73
C ARG A 91 -14.79 5.86 -10.06
N ALA A 92 -15.60 5.11 -10.78
CA ALA A 92 -16.78 4.44 -10.23
C ALA A 92 -16.40 3.44 -9.11
N ARG A 93 -15.36 2.63 -9.31
CA ARG A 93 -14.83 1.72 -8.26
C ARG A 93 -14.38 2.50 -7.03
N ARG A 94 -13.67 3.62 -7.22
CA ARG A 94 -13.24 4.48 -6.12
C ARG A 94 -14.39 5.12 -5.38
N GLU A 95 -15.39 5.65 -6.08
CA GLU A 95 -16.60 6.23 -5.48
C GLU A 95 -17.35 5.19 -4.64
N GLN A 96 -17.52 3.97 -5.17
CA GLN A 96 -18.13 2.86 -4.43
C GLN A 96 -17.33 2.52 -3.17
N PHE A 97 -16.00 2.39 -3.27
CA PHE A 97 -15.14 2.13 -2.12
C PHE A 97 -15.22 3.26 -1.08
N GLU A 98 -15.21 4.52 -1.54
CA GLU A 98 -15.28 5.68 -0.65
C GLU A 98 -16.61 5.77 0.11
N ALA A 99 -17.71 5.35 -0.52
CA ALA A 99 -19.04 5.30 0.06
C ALA A 99 -19.16 4.24 1.16
N GLU A 100 -18.77 2.99 0.89
CA GLU A 100 -19.09 1.85 1.75
C GLU A 100 -17.89 1.30 2.55
N GLU A 101 -16.68 1.34 1.98
CA GLU A 101 -15.52 0.59 2.50
C GLU A 101 -14.59 1.41 3.41
N THR A 102 -14.83 2.72 3.56
CA THR A 102 -13.89 3.60 4.27
C THR A 102 -14.09 3.68 5.78
N GLY A 103 -15.14 3.06 6.34
CA GLY A 103 -15.49 3.17 7.77
C GLY A 103 -14.30 2.93 8.71
N TYR A 104 -13.55 1.84 8.48
CA TYR A 104 -12.34 1.49 9.25
C TYR A 104 -11.30 2.63 9.24
N SER A 105 -11.02 3.22 8.08
CA SER A 105 -10.05 4.31 7.94
C SER A 105 -10.56 5.61 8.57
N ARG A 106 -11.88 5.86 8.57
CA ARG A 106 -12.48 7.07 9.15
C ARG A 106 -12.31 7.10 10.67
N ILE A 107 -12.53 5.97 11.33
CA ILE A 107 -12.30 5.87 12.78
C ILE A 107 -10.81 5.90 13.12
N GLN A 108 -9.96 5.18 12.38
CA GLN A 108 -8.52 5.17 12.62
C GLN A 108 -7.86 6.54 12.40
N ARG A 109 -8.33 7.34 11.43
CA ARG A 109 -7.78 8.66 11.20
C ARG A 109 -8.18 9.71 12.24
N THR A 110 -9.15 9.43 13.10
CA THR A 110 -9.69 10.41 14.06
C THR A 110 -9.51 10.00 15.52
N ARG A 111 -9.78 8.74 15.86
CA ARG A 111 -9.75 8.22 17.24
C ARG A 111 -9.09 6.83 17.29
N PRO A 112 -7.84 6.67 16.81
CA PRO A 112 -7.16 5.37 16.78
C PRO A 112 -6.96 4.79 18.19
N GLN A 113 -6.74 5.63 19.21
CA GLN A 113 -6.55 5.19 20.60
C GLN A 113 -7.81 4.53 21.16
N THR A 114 -8.98 5.14 20.94
CA THR A 114 -10.27 4.60 21.42
C THR A 114 -10.58 3.24 20.79
N LEU A 115 -10.40 3.14 19.48
CA LEU A 115 -10.56 1.87 18.75
C LEU A 115 -9.57 0.81 19.25
N GLY A 116 -8.31 1.20 19.41
CA GLY A 116 -7.22 0.29 19.76
C GLY A 116 -7.42 -0.41 21.10
N TYR A 117 -8.07 0.20 22.09
CA TYR A 117 -8.41 -0.48 23.35
C TYR A 117 -9.31 -1.69 23.12
N ALA A 118 -10.40 -1.53 22.34
CA ALA A 118 -11.33 -2.63 22.08
C ALA A 118 -10.67 -3.76 21.26
N LEU A 119 -9.82 -3.40 20.28
CA LEU A 119 -9.14 -4.38 19.43
C LEU A 119 -8.01 -5.12 20.16
N ASN A 120 -7.35 -4.50 21.14
CA ASN A 120 -6.33 -5.17 21.96
C ASN A 120 -6.91 -5.97 23.12
N ASP A 121 -8.15 -5.71 23.54
CA ASP A 121 -8.81 -6.46 24.60
C ASP A 121 -9.49 -7.74 24.08
N SER A 122 -10.00 -7.71 22.84
CA SER A 122 -10.75 -8.83 22.25
C SER A 122 -10.06 -9.43 21.03
N PRO A 123 -9.54 -10.68 21.11
CA PRO A 123 -8.91 -11.34 19.96
C PRO A 123 -9.93 -11.64 18.84
N VAL A 124 -11.19 -11.90 19.19
CA VAL A 124 -12.28 -12.08 18.21
C VAL A 124 -12.61 -10.74 17.53
N GLY A 125 -12.60 -9.64 18.29
CA GLY A 125 -12.76 -8.29 17.74
C GLY A 125 -11.65 -7.93 16.75
N LEU A 126 -10.39 -8.21 17.12
CA LEU A 126 -9.25 -8.02 16.23
C LEU A 126 -9.32 -8.89 14.98
N LEU A 127 -9.64 -10.18 15.14
CA LEU A 127 -9.81 -11.11 14.02
C LEU A 127 -10.87 -10.59 13.06
N ALA A 128 -12.06 -10.23 13.54
CA ALA A 128 -13.12 -9.71 12.69
C ALA A 128 -12.71 -8.42 11.96
N TRP A 129 -12.03 -7.51 12.67
CA TRP A 129 -11.57 -6.23 12.11
C TRP A 129 -10.59 -6.40 10.94
N ILE A 130 -9.69 -7.38 11.03
CA ILE A 130 -8.69 -7.65 9.98
C ILE A 130 -9.25 -8.57 8.89
N LEU A 131 -9.96 -9.64 9.28
CA LEU A 131 -10.49 -10.65 8.37
C LEU A 131 -11.51 -10.07 7.39
N GLU A 132 -12.31 -9.10 7.82
CA GLU A 132 -13.24 -8.39 6.94
C GLU A 132 -12.51 -7.73 5.75
N LYS A 133 -11.27 -7.25 5.92
CA LYS A 133 -10.48 -6.70 4.81
C LYS A 133 -9.93 -7.75 3.86
N PHE A 134 -9.56 -8.92 4.38
CA PHE A 134 -9.26 -10.06 3.51
C PHE A 134 -10.49 -10.46 2.70
N TRP A 135 -11.66 -10.51 3.33
CA TRP A 135 -12.91 -10.82 2.64
C TRP A 135 -13.28 -9.77 1.58
N ALA A 136 -13.19 -8.49 1.91
CA ALA A 136 -13.62 -7.44 1.00
C ALA A 136 -12.64 -7.19 -0.16
N TRP A 137 -11.34 -7.43 0.03
CA TRP A 137 -10.31 -6.95 -0.90
C TRP A 137 -9.48 -8.05 -1.59
N ALA A 138 -9.63 -9.32 -1.20
CA ALA A 138 -9.00 -10.44 -1.90
C ALA A 138 -9.85 -10.89 -3.12
N ASP A 139 -9.19 -11.51 -4.09
CA ASP A 139 -9.85 -12.18 -5.23
C ASP A 139 -10.34 -13.57 -4.81
N HIS A 140 -11.55 -13.64 -4.25
CA HIS A 140 -12.20 -14.89 -3.87
C HIS A 140 -13.65 -15.00 -4.34
N GLY A 141 -14.17 -16.23 -4.33
CA GLY A 141 -15.55 -16.53 -4.71
C GLY A 141 -16.49 -16.42 -3.51
N ASP A 142 -17.28 -17.47 -3.28
CA ASP A 142 -18.17 -17.53 -2.11
C ASP A 142 -17.46 -18.04 -0.84
N ASP A 143 -16.27 -18.63 -0.98
CA ASP A 143 -15.43 -19.06 0.14
C ASP A 143 -14.02 -18.44 0.05
N LEU A 144 -13.69 -17.62 1.05
CA LEU A 144 -12.37 -16.99 1.20
C LEU A 144 -11.24 -18.02 1.27
N TRP A 145 -11.51 -19.19 1.85
CA TRP A 145 -10.51 -20.21 2.11
C TRP A 145 -10.13 -21.02 0.88
N ASP A 146 -10.91 -20.93 -0.21
CA ASP A 146 -10.53 -21.51 -1.51
C ASP A 146 -9.34 -20.78 -2.14
N ARG A 147 -9.09 -19.54 -1.71
CA ARG A 147 -8.03 -18.67 -2.26
C ARG A 147 -6.96 -18.31 -1.25
N LEU A 148 -7.33 -18.18 0.02
CA LEU A 148 -6.39 -17.83 1.09
C LEU A 148 -6.14 -18.99 2.03
N ASP A 149 -4.87 -19.22 2.32
CA ASP A 149 -4.46 -20.10 3.40
C ASP A 149 -4.88 -19.50 4.76
N ARG A 150 -5.74 -20.23 5.47
CA ARG A 150 -6.28 -19.84 6.77
C ARG A 150 -5.19 -19.62 7.82
N ASP A 151 -4.17 -20.46 7.87
CA ASP A 151 -3.10 -20.36 8.84
C ASP A 151 -2.23 -19.14 8.56
N ARG A 152 -2.03 -18.77 7.29
CA ARG A 152 -1.34 -17.51 6.93
C ARG A 152 -2.14 -16.28 7.38
N VAL A 153 -3.47 -16.29 7.22
CA VAL A 153 -4.34 -15.19 7.68
C VAL A 153 -4.32 -15.09 9.20
N LEU A 154 -4.47 -16.22 9.90
CA LEU A 154 -4.39 -16.27 11.36
C LEU A 154 -3.00 -15.90 11.88
N THR A 155 -1.93 -16.23 11.17
CA THR A 155 -0.56 -15.80 11.52
C THR A 155 -0.45 -14.27 11.47
N ASN A 156 -1.00 -13.63 10.42
CA ASN A 156 -1.03 -12.18 10.33
C ASN A 156 -1.81 -11.57 11.51
N VAL A 157 -3.01 -12.06 11.80
CA VAL A 157 -3.82 -11.57 12.94
C VAL A 157 -3.12 -11.79 14.28
N THR A 158 -2.51 -12.96 14.46
CA THR A 158 -1.79 -13.33 15.69
C THR A 158 -0.58 -12.43 15.91
N LEU A 159 0.10 -12.01 14.84
CA LEU A 159 1.19 -11.04 14.94
C LEU A 159 0.70 -9.71 15.51
N TYR A 160 -0.44 -9.18 15.03
CA TYR A 160 -1.04 -7.97 15.61
C TYR A 160 -1.46 -8.17 17.07
N TRP A 161 -2.03 -9.33 17.40
CA TRP A 161 -2.49 -9.66 18.75
C TRP A 161 -1.35 -9.72 19.76
N LEU A 162 -0.34 -10.56 19.50
CA LEU A 162 0.76 -10.82 20.44
C LEU A 162 1.66 -9.60 20.65
N THR A 163 1.71 -8.69 19.69
CA THR A 163 2.48 -7.44 19.79
C THR A 163 1.66 -6.27 20.34
N GLY A 164 0.33 -6.40 20.41
CA GLY A 164 -0.57 -5.31 20.76
C GLY A 164 -0.56 -4.15 19.76
N HIS A 165 -0.04 -4.38 18.55
CA HIS A 165 0.30 -3.33 17.59
C HIS A 165 -0.86 -2.86 16.72
N ILE A 166 -2.09 -3.39 16.87
CA ILE A 166 -3.23 -2.83 16.11
C ILE A 166 -3.43 -1.35 16.44
N LEU A 167 -3.25 -0.97 17.71
CA LEU A 167 -3.38 0.41 18.16
C LEU A 167 -2.30 1.32 17.55
N SER A 168 -1.03 0.90 17.61
CA SER A 168 0.08 1.68 17.06
C SER A 168 0.01 1.75 15.55
N ALA A 169 -0.34 0.66 14.88
CA ALA A 169 -0.53 0.59 13.44
C ALA A 169 -1.62 1.56 12.97
N SER A 170 -2.78 1.59 13.66
CA SER A 170 -3.87 2.51 13.32
C SER A 170 -3.47 3.99 13.37
N ARG A 171 -2.43 4.36 14.14
CA ARG A 171 -1.98 5.77 14.22
C ARG A 171 -1.45 6.28 12.90
N ILE A 172 -0.98 5.44 11.96
CA ILE A 172 -0.55 5.90 10.64
C ILE A 172 -1.65 6.65 9.89
N TYR A 173 -2.92 6.24 10.07
CA TYR A 173 -4.09 6.91 9.50
C TYR A 173 -4.27 8.31 10.10
N TYR A 174 -4.10 8.42 11.41
CA TYR A 174 -4.18 9.70 12.13
C TYR A 174 -3.06 10.65 11.71
N GLU A 175 -1.81 10.15 11.70
CA GLU A 175 -0.63 10.91 11.29
C GLU A 175 -0.74 11.39 9.84
N ARG A 176 -1.25 10.55 8.93
CA ARG A 176 -1.50 10.97 7.54
C ARG A 176 -2.61 12.01 7.44
N ALA A 177 -3.67 11.93 8.23
CA ALA A 177 -4.78 12.87 8.15
C ALA A 177 -4.46 14.24 8.79
N HIS A 178 -3.47 14.31 9.68
CA HIS A 178 -3.13 15.52 10.43
C HIS A 178 -1.74 16.09 10.08
N THR A 179 -1.05 15.54 9.09
CA THR A 179 0.17 16.16 8.56
C THR A 179 -0.18 17.33 7.63
N VAL A 180 0.64 18.37 7.68
CA VAL A 180 0.60 19.51 6.73
C VAL A 180 1.52 19.29 5.54
N GLU A 181 2.31 18.22 5.53
CA GLU A 181 3.25 17.95 4.45
C GLU A 181 2.54 17.53 3.15
N PRO A 182 2.87 18.16 1.99
CA PRO A 182 2.26 17.82 0.72
C PRO A 182 2.52 16.38 0.26
N MET A 183 1.48 15.55 0.28
CA MET A 183 1.47 14.24 -0.36
C MET A 183 1.12 14.35 -1.85
N ALA A 184 2.09 14.77 -2.67
CA ALA A 184 1.96 14.63 -4.12
C ALA A 184 2.13 13.17 -4.55
N SER A 185 1.31 12.77 -5.51
CA SER A 185 1.29 11.43 -6.13
C SER A 185 2.27 11.30 -7.30
N ARG A 186 2.74 12.41 -7.87
CA ARG A 186 3.70 12.40 -8.98
C ARG A 186 5.14 12.24 -8.47
N ILE A 187 5.87 11.28 -9.04
CA ILE A 187 7.31 11.07 -8.81
C ILE A 187 8.15 11.73 -9.91
N PRO A 188 9.44 12.04 -9.66
CA PRO A 188 10.34 12.56 -10.69
C PRO A 188 10.51 11.57 -11.85
N ASP A 189 10.54 12.07 -13.09
CA ASP A 189 10.69 11.24 -14.29
C ASP A 189 12.07 10.53 -14.36
N SER A 190 13.05 10.95 -13.55
CA SER A 190 14.30 10.23 -13.36
C SER A 190 14.11 8.84 -12.76
N VAL A 191 13.05 8.62 -11.97
CA VAL A 191 12.73 7.32 -11.35
C VAL A 191 11.79 6.54 -12.28
N PRO A 192 12.22 5.40 -12.85
CA PRO A 192 11.32 4.54 -13.62
C PRO A 192 10.20 3.99 -12.72
N LEU A 193 8.97 4.06 -13.21
CA LEU A 193 7.78 3.50 -12.55
C LEU A 193 7.39 2.17 -13.20
N GLY A 194 7.13 1.16 -12.37
CA GLY A 194 6.51 -0.10 -12.73
C GLY A 194 5.19 -0.28 -11.99
N PHE A 195 4.20 -0.90 -12.64
CA PHE A 195 2.90 -1.16 -12.03
C PHE A 195 2.34 -2.54 -12.37
N ALA A 196 1.91 -3.27 -11.34
CA ALA A 196 1.19 -4.53 -11.46
C ALA A 196 -0.28 -4.33 -11.12
N ARG A 197 -1.16 -4.43 -12.11
CA ARG A 197 -2.61 -4.30 -11.93
C ARG A 197 -3.23 -5.67 -11.65
N PHE A 198 -3.69 -5.85 -10.41
CA PHE A 198 -4.47 -7.01 -10.00
C PHE A 198 -5.98 -6.75 -10.19
N PRO A 199 -6.76 -7.68 -10.75
CA PRO A 199 -8.13 -7.42 -11.21
C PRO A 199 -9.13 -7.14 -10.09
N ALA A 200 -8.97 -7.79 -8.94
CA ALA A 200 -9.83 -7.61 -7.76
C ALA A 200 -9.31 -6.55 -6.78
N GLU A 201 -8.21 -5.86 -7.11
CA GLU A 201 -7.77 -4.71 -6.31
C GLU A 201 -8.92 -3.68 -6.28
N PRO A 202 -9.31 -3.16 -5.09
CA PRO A 202 -10.48 -2.29 -4.96
C PRO A 202 -10.59 -1.16 -5.97
N TRP A 203 -9.47 -0.53 -6.34
CA TRP A 203 -9.48 0.58 -7.31
C TRP A 203 -9.02 0.13 -8.69
N ALA A 204 -8.10 -0.83 -8.76
CA ALA A 204 -7.50 -1.43 -9.95
C ALA A 204 -7.25 -0.40 -11.05
N ALA A 205 -6.40 0.58 -10.72
CA ALA A 205 -6.09 1.74 -11.55
C ALA A 205 -5.73 1.35 -12.99
N SER A 206 -6.33 2.05 -13.97
CA SER A 206 -6.00 1.87 -15.37
C SER A 206 -4.61 2.43 -15.70
N ARG A 207 -4.02 1.99 -16.81
CA ARG A 207 -2.72 2.44 -17.28
C ARG A 207 -2.62 3.97 -17.35
N GLU A 208 -3.64 4.64 -17.90
CA GLU A 208 -3.65 6.10 -18.05
C GLU A 208 -3.65 6.85 -16.71
N VAL A 209 -4.15 6.25 -15.63
CA VAL A 209 -4.11 6.80 -14.26
C VAL A 209 -2.68 6.73 -13.75
N VAL A 210 -2.04 5.57 -13.93
CA VAL A 210 -0.66 5.31 -13.49
C VAL A 210 0.34 6.18 -14.26
N GLU A 211 0.16 6.37 -15.58
CA GLU A 211 1.02 7.21 -16.41
C GLU A 211 1.08 8.68 -15.92
N ARG A 212 0.04 9.17 -15.24
CA ARG A 212 0.04 10.52 -14.67
C ARG A 212 0.95 10.64 -13.43
N MET A 213 1.30 9.52 -12.79
CA MET A 213 2.20 9.50 -11.63
C MET A 213 3.67 9.70 -12.00
N GLY A 214 4.09 9.41 -13.24
CA GLY A 214 5.48 9.57 -13.66
C GLY A 214 5.84 8.70 -14.87
N ARG A 215 7.14 8.55 -15.13
CA ARG A 215 7.65 7.75 -16.26
C ARG A 215 7.40 6.25 -16.09
N LEU A 216 6.22 5.80 -16.52
CA LEU A 216 5.81 4.39 -16.54
C LEU A 216 6.58 3.61 -17.62
N VAL A 217 7.42 2.66 -17.20
CA VAL A 217 8.20 1.80 -18.10
C VAL A 217 7.78 0.33 -18.07
N HIS A 218 6.97 -0.05 -17.08
CA HIS A 218 6.43 -1.40 -16.95
C HIS A 218 4.99 -1.33 -16.44
N TYR A 219 4.07 -1.95 -17.16
CA TYR A 219 2.68 -2.07 -16.74
C TYR A 219 2.20 -3.47 -17.10
N SER A 220 1.72 -4.21 -16.12
CA SER A 220 1.20 -5.56 -16.32
C SER A 220 -0.22 -5.68 -15.78
N GLU A 221 -1.03 -6.46 -16.48
CA GLU A 221 -2.35 -6.87 -16.01
C GLU A 221 -2.27 -8.34 -15.61
N GLN A 222 -2.54 -8.61 -14.33
CA GLN A 222 -2.46 -9.95 -13.77
C GLN A 222 -3.78 -10.70 -14.02
N PRO A 223 -3.74 -12.02 -14.27
CA PRO A 223 -4.94 -12.78 -14.59
C PRO A 223 -5.90 -12.97 -13.41
N ARG A 224 -5.42 -12.79 -12.17
CA ARG A 224 -6.15 -13.00 -10.92
C ARG A 224 -5.42 -12.31 -9.76
N GLY A 225 -6.04 -12.31 -8.58
CA GLY A 225 -5.54 -11.68 -7.35
C GLY A 225 -6.15 -10.30 -7.08
N GLY A 226 -6.14 -9.91 -5.81
CA GLY A 226 -6.70 -8.66 -5.31
C GLY A 226 -5.67 -7.74 -4.66
N HIS A 227 -6.06 -7.12 -3.56
CA HIS A 227 -5.27 -6.12 -2.86
C HIS A 227 -4.01 -6.70 -2.20
N PHE A 228 -4.06 -7.95 -1.74
CA PHE A 228 -2.95 -8.61 -1.07
C PHE A 228 -2.11 -9.40 -2.06
N ALA A 229 -1.69 -8.77 -3.15
CA ALA A 229 -0.98 -9.36 -4.29
C ALA A 229 0.08 -10.43 -3.93
N ALA A 230 1.02 -10.10 -3.05
CA ALA A 230 2.08 -11.01 -2.61
C ALA A 230 1.59 -12.15 -1.71
N PHE A 231 0.45 -11.96 -1.03
CA PHE A 231 -0.17 -12.93 -0.17
C PHE A 231 -1.00 -13.93 -0.98
N GLU A 232 -1.81 -13.42 -1.92
CA GLU A 232 -2.74 -14.16 -2.78
C GLU A 232 -2.02 -14.89 -3.91
N GLU A 233 -1.13 -14.19 -4.62
CA GLU A 233 -0.53 -14.68 -5.87
C GLU A 233 1.00 -14.49 -5.85
N PRO A 234 1.72 -15.18 -4.93
CA PRO A 234 3.13 -14.94 -4.69
C PRO A 234 4.01 -15.11 -5.93
N GLU A 235 3.72 -16.09 -6.80
CA GLU A 235 4.49 -16.31 -8.02
C GLU A 235 4.25 -15.24 -9.09
N LEU A 236 2.99 -14.78 -9.25
CA LEU A 236 2.66 -13.71 -10.19
C LEU A 236 3.31 -12.40 -9.74
N PHE A 237 3.17 -12.07 -8.45
CA PHE A 237 3.78 -10.91 -7.84
C PHE A 237 5.31 -10.92 -7.96
N ALA A 238 5.96 -12.01 -7.53
CA ALA A 238 7.42 -12.09 -7.55
C ALA A 238 7.99 -12.02 -8.97
N ARG A 239 7.32 -12.68 -9.94
CA ARG A 239 7.74 -12.64 -11.35
C ARG A 239 7.63 -11.24 -11.93
N ASP A 240 6.55 -10.52 -11.63
CA ASP A 240 6.34 -9.17 -12.14
C ASP A 240 7.38 -8.18 -11.59
N VAL A 241 7.62 -8.21 -10.28
CA VAL A 241 8.67 -7.43 -9.62
C VAL A 241 10.04 -7.74 -10.22
N ALA A 242 10.37 -9.03 -10.39
CA ALA A 242 11.64 -9.44 -10.98
C ALA A 242 11.78 -8.97 -12.44
N THR A 243 10.71 -9.06 -13.23
CA THR A 243 10.69 -8.63 -14.63
C THR A 243 10.95 -7.13 -14.74
N PHE A 244 10.27 -6.32 -13.93
CA PHE A 244 10.49 -4.88 -13.89
C PHE A 244 11.95 -4.54 -13.58
N PHE A 245 12.49 -5.05 -12.46
CA PHE A 245 13.85 -4.70 -12.05
C PHE A 245 14.94 -5.29 -12.95
N ALA A 246 14.70 -6.44 -13.60
CA ALA A 246 15.59 -6.97 -14.62
C ALA A 246 15.68 -6.04 -15.83
N GLY A 247 14.56 -5.43 -16.24
CA GLY A 247 14.51 -4.46 -17.33
C GLY A 247 15.23 -3.12 -17.05
N LEU A 248 15.55 -2.84 -15.77
CA LEU A 248 16.29 -1.63 -15.37
C LEU A 248 17.81 -1.84 -15.34
N ARG A 249 18.28 -3.09 -15.44
CA ARG A 249 19.71 -3.44 -15.51
C ARG A 249 20.18 -3.34 -16.96
N ALA A 250 20.35 -2.11 -17.43
CA ALA A 250 21.06 -1.80 -18.68
C ALA A 250 22.38 -1.09 -18.36
#